data_AF-V4TCG0-F1
#
_entry.id   AF-V4TCG0-F1
#
_cell.length_a   1.000
_cell.length_b   1.000
_cell.length_c   1.000
_cell.angle_alpha   90.00
_cell.angle_beta   90.00
_cell.angle_gamma   90.00
#
_symmetry.space_group_name_H-M   'P 1'
#
loop_
_entity.id
_entity.type
_entity.pdbx_description
1 polymer ?
#
loop_
_entity_poly.entity_id
_entity_poly.type
_entity_poly.pdbx_seq_one_letter_code
_entity_poly.pdbx_strand_id
1 'polypeptide(L)'
;MARKEGVLGIGIDLGTTYSCVGVWQHNRVEIIANDQGNRTTPSYVAFTKKERFAGNAAKNQLAMNPTNTVFDAKRLIGRRFSDVSVQEDIKLWPFKVIAGPNDKPMIAVKYKGGEKKYAAEDISSMVLAKMREIAKAYLGSNVKNAVVTVPAYFTDSQRQATKDAGAMAGLNVLKIISEPTAAAIAYGLHRKASSEKNVLIFDLGGGTFDVSLLTIGKGIFKVKATAGDTHLGGEDFDNRMVNHFIQEFKRKKKKDISGSPRAVQRLTTACERAKRTLSSTSQTTIEIDSLYEGIDFSSVITRARFEELNMDLFRKCIKHVDMCLRNGKMDKSRVDDVVIVGGSARIPKVQQLLQEFFNGKRLCQNINPDEAVAYGAAVQAAVLSGNRSDKVEDTVVLDVNSNYNSSLELKTTTSFAAQDLPSRA
;
A
#
# COMPACT_ATOMS: atom_id res chain seq x y z
N MET A 1 20.74 15.44 -34.21
CA MET A 1 19.35 14.99 -33.99
C MET A 1 19.07 15.01 -32.50
N ALA A 2 18.28 15.98 -32.01
CA ALA A 2 17.83 15.96 -30.62
C ALA A 2 16.93 14.73 -30.43
N ARG A 3 17.27 13.83 -29.50
CA ARG A 3 16.32 12.80 -29.05
C ARG A 3 15.06 13.55 -28.62
N LYS A 4 13.89 13.21 -29.19
CA LYS A 4 12.62 13.58 -28.56
C LYS A 4 12.72 13.07 -27.12
N GLU A 5 12.88 13.97 -26.15
CA GLU A 5 12.78 13.61 -24.75
C GLU A 5 11.39 13.00 -24.56
N GLY A 6 11.34 11.67 -24.44
CA GLY A 6 10.10 10.97 -24.13
C GLY A 6 9.55 11.57 -22.84
N VAL A 7 8.26 11.89 -22.81
CA VAL A 7 7.63 12.45 -21.62
C VAL A 7 7.81 11.46 -20.47
N LEU A 8 8.63 11.82 -19.49
CA LEU A 8 8.96 10.94 -18.36
C LEU A 8 7.69 10.60 -17.58
N GLY A 9 7.48 9.31 -17.35
CA GLY A 9 6.44 8.78 -16.47
C GLY A 9 7.03 8.42 -15.11
N ILE A 10 6.28 8.71 -14.04
CA ILE A 10 6.63 8.29 -12.67
C ILE A 10 5.80 7.08 -12.23
N GLY A 11 6.39 6.25 -11.39
CA GLY A 11 5.67 5.20 -10.65
C GLY A 11 5.35 5.69 -9.24
N ILE A 12 4.10 5.61 -8.83
CA ILE A 12 3.68 5.99 -7.48
C ILE A 12 3.09 4.77 -6.79
N ASP A 13 3.68 4.42 -5.66
CA ASP A 13 3.03 3.61 -4.65
C ASP A 13 2.20 4.50 -3.73
N LEU A 14 0.86 4.42 -3.86
CA LEU A 14 -0.07 5.15 -3.00
C LEU A 14 -0.44 4.23 -1.82
N GLY A 15 0.42 4.07 -0.84
CA GLY A 15 0.16 3.20 0.32
C GLY A 15 -0.78 3.83 1.37
N THR A 16 -1.33 3.00 2.24
CA THR A 16 -2.26 3.43 3.32
C THR A 16 -1.57 4.38 4.30
N THR A 17 -0.38 4.02 4.79
CA THR A 17 0.39 4.80 5.78
C THR A 17 1.44 5.70 5.15
N TYR A 18 2.12 5.21 4.12
CA TYR A 18 3.19 5.90 3.41
C TYR A 18 3.03 5.70 1.92
N SER A 19 3.37 6.73 1.15
CA SER A 19 3.48 6.70 -0.30
C SER A 19 4.96 6.79 -0.72
N CYS A 20 5.28 6.19 -1.86
CA CYS A 20 6.62 6.22 -2.45
C CYS A 20 6.52 6.59 -3.94
N VAL A 21 7.52 7.30 -4.45
CA VAL A 21 7.56 7.70 -5.86
C VAL A 21 8.93 7.36 -6.45
N GLY A 22 8.91 6.74 -7.63
CA GLY A 22 10.08 6.36 -8.39
C GLY A 22 10.00 6.84 -9.84
N VAL A 23 11.15 6.95 -10.48
CA VAL A 23 11.27 7.29 -11.90
C VAL A 23 12.32 6.39 -12.56
N TRP A 24 12.14 6.08 -13.84
CA TRP A 24 13.17 5.44 -14.62
C TRP A 24 14.08 6.49 -15.28
N GLN A 25 15.34 6.54 -14.86
CA GLN A 25 16.35 7.45 -15.40
C GLN A 25 17.71 6.75 -15.46
N HIS A 26 18.55 7.10 -16.43
CA HIS A 26 19.90 6.53 -16.56
C HIS A 26 19.93 4.99 -16.62
N ASN A 27 18.92 4.39 -17.27
CA ASN A 27 18.77 2.94 -17.44
C ASN A 27 18.66 2.14 -16.12
N ARG A 28 18.07 2.79 -15.10
CA ARG A 28 17.73 2.21 -13.80
C ARG A 28 16.49 2.91 -13.22
N VAL A 29 15.90 2.33 -12.19
CA VAL A 29 14.93 3.04 -11.36
C VAL A 29 15.67 3.84 -10.30
N GLU A 30 15.20 5.07 -10.08
CA GLU A 30 15.60 5.94 -8.99
C GLU A 30 14.37 6.21 -8.11
N ILE A 31 14.48 5.86 -6.82
CA ILE A 31 13.47 6.19 -5.81
C ILE A 31 13.76 7.59 -5.30
N ILE A 32 12.77 8.47 -5.38
CA ILE A 32 12.95 9.89 -5.14
C ILE A 32 12.72 10.19 -3.67
N ALA A 33 13.71 10.82 -3.03
CA ALA A 33 13.58 11.32 -1.67
C ALA A 33 12.73 12.60 -1.63
N ASN A 34 11.94 12.77 -0.58
CA ASN A 34 11.19 14.00 -0.34
C ASN A 34 12.07 15.15 0.18
N ASP A 35 11.44 16.28 0.46
CA ASP A 35 12.07 17.51 0.98
C ASP A 35 12.80 17.35 2.32
N GLN A 36 12.57 16.24 3.04
CA GLN A 36 13.26 15.88 4.27
C GLN A 36 14.27 14.73 4.08
N GLY A 37 14.57 14.33 2.85
CA GLY A 37 15.49 13.24 2.53
C GLY A 37 14.91 11.83 2.72
N ASN A 38 13.61 11.69 3.02
CA ASN A 38 12.98 10.39 3.20
C ASN A 38 12.49 9.82 1.86
N ARG A 39 12.73 8.52 1.62
CA ARG A 39 12.27 7.83 0.40
C ARG A 39 10.80 7.43 0.40
N THR A 40 10.15 7.52 1.55
CA THR A 40 8.71 7.36 1.69
C THR A 40 8.15 8.59 2.38
N THR A 41 6.92 8.96 2.02
CA THR A 41 6.22 10.14 2.54
C THR A 41 4.92 9.69 3.19
N PRO A 42 4.60 10.10 4.43
CA PRO A 42 3.36 9.72 5.07
C PRO A 42 2.12 10.09 4.23
N SER A 43 1.15 9.19 4.13
CA SER A 43 -0.13 9.41 3.44
C SER A 43 -1.10 10.22 4.32
N TYR A 44 -0.65 11.38 4.78
CA TYR A 44 -1.37 12.26 5.70
C TYR A 44 -1.72 13.58 5.03
N VAL A 45 -2.89 14.13 5.36
CA VAL A 45 -3.33 15.47 4.95
C VAL A 45 -3.88 16.23 6.17
N ALA A 46 -3.29 17.37 6.50
CA ALA A 46 -3.72 18.19 7.62
C ALA A 46 -4.32 19.51 7.14
N PHE A 47 -5.43 19.90 7.75
CA PHE A 47 -6.13 21.15 7.46
C PHE A 47 -5.99 22.11 8.64
N THR A 48 -5.57 23.34 8.35
CA THR A 48 -5.47 24.41 9.34
C THR A 48 -6.36 25.59 8.99
N LYS A 49 -6.33 26.66 9.79
CA LYS A 49 -7.11 27.87 9.48
C LYS A 49 -6.66 28.57 8.19
N LYS A 50 -5.39 28.40 7.77
CA LYS A 50 -4.81 29.11 6.63
C LYS A 50 -4.44 28.18 5.48
N GLU A 51 -3.82 27.06 5.83
CA GLU A 51 -3.09 26.21 4.89
C GLU A 51 -3.51 24.74 5.02
N ARG A 52 -3.21 23.99 3.96
CA ARG A 52 -3.33 22.55 3.93
C ARG A 52 -1.94 21.96 3.73
N PHE A 53 -1.61 20.97 4.55
CA PHE A 53 -0.35 20.24 4.46
C PHE A 53 -0.59 18.82 3.98
N ALA A 54 0.40 18.23 3.31
CA ALA A 54 0.45 16.81 2.99
C ALA A 54 1.82 16.24 3.37
N GLY A 55 1.90 14.93 3.61
CA GLY A 55 3.18 14.28 3.92
C GLY A 55 3.67 14.49 5.35
N ASN A 56 4.99 14.61 5.51
CA ASN A 56 5.64 14.79 6.80
C ASN A 56 5.09 16.01 7.57
N ALA A 57 4.87 17.13 6.89
CA ALA A 57 4.32 18.34 7.49
C ALA A 57 2.92 18.10 8.08
N ALA A 58 2.07 17.32 7.40
CA ALA A 58 0.75 16.95 7.91
C ALA A 58 0.85 15.99 9.10
N LYS A 59 1.69 14.96 9.02
CA LYS A 59 1.90 14.01 10.11
C LYS A 59 2.37 14.69 11.40
N ASN A 60 3.22 15.72 11.29
CA ASN A 60 3.70 16.49 12.44
C ASN A 60 2.58 17.28 13.15
N GLN A 61 1.46 17.56 12.48
CA GLN A 61 0.30 18.23 13.10
C GLN A 61 -0.55 17.29 13.95
N LEU A 62 -0.40 15.98 13.80
CA LEU A 62 -1.33 14.97 14.32
C LEU A 62 -1.54 15.06 15.84
N ALA A 63 -0.50 15.37 16.62
CA ALA A 63 -0.60 15.50 18.08
C ALA A 63 -1.34 16.78 18.54
N MET A 64 -1.28 17.86 17.76
CA MET A 64 -1.86 19.16 18.10
C MET A 64 -3.20 19.43 17.40
N ASN A 65 -3.44 18.76 16.27
CA ASN A 65 -4.60 18.94 15.41
C ASN A 65 -5.19 17.59 14.94
N PRO A 66 -5.50 16.65 15.84
CA PRO A 66 -5.87 15.28 15.47
C PRO A 66 -7.17 15.22 14.66
N THR A 67 -8.16 16.05 14.98
CA THR A 67 -9.49 16.01 14.34
C THR A 67 -9.52 16.59 12.91
N ASN A 68 -8.46 17.30 12.49
CA ASN A 68 -8.32 17.85 11.14
C ASN A 68 -7.07 17.32 10.43
N THR A 69 -6.47 16.25 10.94
CA THR A 69 -5.35 15.54 10.31
C THR A 69 -5.87 14.18 9.86
N VAL A 70 -6.06 14.05 8.56
CA VAL A 70 -6.64 12.87 7.92
C VAL A 70 -5.54 11.91 7.49
N PHE A 71 -5.74 10.63 7.75
CA PHE A 71 -4.91 9.49 7.34
C PHE A 71 -5.85 8.32 6.99
N ASP A 72 -5.29 7.21 6.50
CA ASP A 72 -6.03 6.00 6.09
C ASP A 72 -7.14 6.22 5.05
N ALA A 73 -7.09 7.32 4.30
CA ALA A 73 -8.09 7.61 3.27
C ALA A 73 -8.23 6.47 2.24
N LYS A 74 -7.17 5.68 2.05
CA LYS A 74 -7.17 4.48 1.20
C LYS A 74 -8.12 3.39 1.70
N ARG A 75 -8.37 3.27 3.01
CA ARG A 75 -9.38 2.33 3.55
C ARG A 75 -10.81 2.75 3.21
N LEU A 76 -11.05 4.05 2.95
CA LEU A 76 -12.37 4.60 2.59
C LEU A 76 -12.64 4.68 1.08
N ILE A 77 -11.59 4.65 0.24
CA ILE A 77 -11.73 4.93 -1.19
C ILE A 77 -12.64 3.90 -1.87
N GLY A 78 -13.61 4.39 -2.66
CA GLY A 78 -14.58 3.56 -3.40
C GLY A 78 -15.55 2.72 -2.56
N ARG A 79 -15.61 2.93 -1.24
CA ARG A 79 -16.52 2.24 -0.31
C ARG A 79 -17.81 3.02 -0.05
N ARG A 80 -18.76 2.37 0.64
CA ARG A 80 -19.96 2.99 1.16
C ARG A 80 -19.81 3.29 2.65
N PHE A 81 -20.46 4.35 3.11
CA PHE A 81 -20.47 4.72 4.52
C PHE A 81 -21.11 3.62 5.36
N SER A 82 -22.16 2.96 4.87
CA SER A 82 -22.81 1.85 5.59
C SER A 82 -22.01 0.55 5.64
N ASP A 83 -20.89 0.42 4.94
CA ASP A 83 -20.06 -0.79 4.97
C ASP A 83 -19.60 -1.07 6.41
N VAL A 84 -19.71 -2.33 6.85
CA VAL A 84 -19.34 -2.75 8.22
C VAL A 84 -17.90 -2.36 8.55
N SER A 85 -16.97 -2.60 7.63
CA SER A 85 -15.56 -2.26 7.84
C SER A 85 -15.33 -0.75 7.99
N VAL A 86 -16.09 0.07 7.25
CA VAL A 86 -16.03 1.54 7.39
C VAL A 86 -16.54 1.96 8.76
N GLN A 87 -17.65 1.36 9.24
CA GLN A 87 -18.16 1.65 10.59
C GLN A 87 -17.22 1.21 11.70
N GLU A 88 -16.44 0.16 11.49
CA GLU A 88 -15.39 -0.28 12.42
C GLU A 88 -14.20 0.68 12.41
N ASP A 89 -13.70 1.05 11.23
CA ASP A 89 -12.56 1.98 11.09
C ASP A 89 -12.89 3.39 11.66
N ILE A 90 -14.13 3.89 11.48
CA ILE A 90 -14.56 5.20 12.01
C ILE A 90 -14.37 5.30 13.52
N LYS A 91 -14.45 4.20 14.28
CA LYS A 91 -14.27 4.18 15.74
C LYS A 91 -12.81 4.41 16.14
N LEU A 92 -11.87 4.24 15.20
CA LEU A 92 -10.43 4.33 15.43
C LEU A 92 -9.87 5.70 15.04
N TRP A 93 -10.59 6.47 14.22
CA TRP A 93 -10.11 7.75 13.72
C TRP A 93 -10.50 8.93 14.62
N PRO A 94 -9.59 9.91 14.80
CA PRO A 94 -9.89 11.14 15.53
C PRO A 94 -10.72 12.14 14.71
N PHE A 95 -10.73 12.01 13.37
CA PHE A 95 -11.50 12.88 12.48
C PHE A 95 -12.89 12.30 12.21
N LYS A 96 -13.83 13.19 11.89
CA LYS A 96 -15.23 12.81 11.69
C LYS A 96 -15.46 12.33 10.26
N VAL A 97 -16.13 11.18 10.12
CA VAL A 97 -16.65 10.70 8.83
C VAL A 97 -18.19 10.69 8.93
N ILE A 98 -18.85 11.15 7.88
CA ILE A 98 -20.32 11.22 7.80
C ILE A 98 -20.82 10.62 6.49
N ALA A 99 -22.07 10.20 6.47
CA ALA A 99 -22.76 9.82 5.24
C ALA A 99 -22.91 11.05 4.32
N GLY A 100 -22.49 10.90 3.07
CA GLY A 100 -22.71 11.85 1.99
C GLY A 100 -23.74 11.35 0.99
N PRO A 101 -23.86 12.04 -0.16
CA PRO A 101 -24.74 11.61 -1.25
C PRO A 101 -24.42 10.18 -1.68
N ASN A 102 -25.46 9.40 -2.00
CA ASN A 102 -25.36 7.99 -2.43
C ASN A 102 -24.59 7.09 -1.45
N ASP A 103 -24.73 7.36 -0.15
CA ASP A 103 -24.06 6.62 0.91
C ASP A 103 -22.52 6.66 0.80
N LYS A 104 -21.97 7.71 0.19
CA LYS A 104 -20.52 7.90 0.09
C LYS A 104 -19.94 8.39 1.42
N PRO A 105 -18.86 7.81 1.97
CA PRO A 105 -18.24 8.34 3.17
C PRO A 105 -17.57 9.69 2.88
N MET A 106 -17.88 10.70 3.70
CA MET A 106 -17.34 12.05 3.60
C MET A 106 -16.61 12.43 4.87
N ILE A 107 -15.37 12.88 4.74
CA ILE A 107 -14.49 13.29 5.84
C ILE A 107 -14.74 14.77 6.13
N ALA A 108 -15.20 15.07 7.35
CA ALA A 108 -15.53 16.42 7.78
C ALA A 108 -14.38 17.04 8.60
N VAL A 109 -13.85 18.16 8.12
CA VAL A 109 -12.73 18.89 8.72
C VAL A 109 -13.04 20.39 8.81
N LYS A 110 -12.41 21.08 9.76
CA LYS A 110 -12.42 22.54 9.83
C LYS A 110 -11.28 23.11 9.00
N TYR A 111 -11.62 23.85 7.95
CA TYR A 111 -10.66 24.46 7.03
C TYR A 111 -11.10 25.87 6.64
N LYS A 112 -10.18 26.84 6.69
CA LYS A 112 -10.45 28.26 6.36
C LYS A 112 -11.68 28.85 7.08
N GLY A 113 -11.83 28.53 8.37
CA GLY A 113 -12.88 29.10 9.21
C GLY A 113 -14.25 28.43 9.11
N GLY A 114 -14.42 27.39 8.29
CA GLY A 114 -15.67 26.64 8.16
C GLY A 114 -15.50 25.12 8.12
N GLU A 115 -16.60 24.39 8.24
CA GLU A 115 -16.62 22.95 7.99
C GLU A 115 -16.55 22.69 6.48
N LYS A 116 -15.67 21.76 6.08
CA LYS A 116 -15.52 21.26 4.72
C LYS A 116 -15.63 19.74 4.73
N LYS A 117 -16.23 19.20 3.68
CA LYS A 117 -16.44 17.77 3.49
C LYS A 117 -15.64 17.33 2.28
N TYR A 118 -14.78 16.33 2.47
CA TYR A 118 -13.93 15.77 1.43
C TYR A 118 -14.24 14.29 1.26
N ALA A 119 -14.28 13.82 0.03
CA ALA A 119 -14.30 12.40 -0.25
C ALA A 119 -12.88 11.81 -0.06
N ALA A 120 -12.77 10.48 0.00
CA ALA A 120 -11.47 9.80 0.11
C ALA A 120 -10.56 10.08 -1.09
N GLU A 121 -11.14 10.26 -2.28
CA GLU A 121 -10.45 10.62 -3.52
C GLU A 121 -9.85 12.02 -3.45
N ASP A 122 -10.56 12.97 -2.83
CA ASP A 122 -10.03 14.32 -2.60
C ASP A 122 -8.75 14.25 -1.77
N ILE A 123 -8.78 13.51 -0.65
CA ILE A 123 -7.63 13.35 0.24
C ILE A 123 -6.48 12.64 -0.48
N SER A 124 -6.79 11.55 -1.20
CA SER A 124 -5.80 10.80 -1.97
C SER A 124 -5.17 11.65 -3.07
N SER A 125 -5.94 12.52 -3.72
CA SER A 125 -5.42 13.45 -4.73
C SER A 125 -4.40 14.44 -4.15
N MET A 126 -4.56 14.85 -2.90
CA MET A 126 -3.63 15.75 -2.22
C MET A 126 -2.32 15.05 -1.90
N VAL A 127 -2.36 13.76 -1.56
CA VAL A 127 -1.15 12.92 -1.39
C VAL A 127 -0.46 12.71 -2.74
N LEU A 128 -1.20 12.37 -3.79
CA LEU A 128 -0.67 12.20 -5.15
C LEU A 128 -0.07 13.51 -5.69
N ALA A 129 -0.69 14.66 -5.40
CA ALA A 129 -0.15 15.97 -5.74
C ALA A 129 1.21 16.20 -5.05
N LYS A 130 1.36 15.84 -3.77
CA LYS A 130 2.66 15.90 -3.08
C LYS A 130 3.69 14.96 -3.71
N MET A 131 3.30 13.75 -4.15
CA MET A 131 4.21 12.82 -4.84
C MET A 131 4.70 13.41 -6.17
N ARG A 132 3.79 14.03 -6.92
CA ARG A 132 4.12 14.75 -8.16
C ARG A 132 5.05 15.94 -7.90
N GLU A 133 4.81 16.70 -6.84
CA GLU A 133 5.69 17.83 -6.45
C GLU A 133 7.10 17.37 -6.12
N ILE A 134 7.24 16.28 -5.36
CA ILE A 134 8.54 15.65 -5.05
C ILE A 134 9.25 15.25 -6.34
N ALA A 135 8.57 14.55 -7.24
CA ALA A 135 9.15 14.15 -8.52
C ALA A 135 9.52 15.35 -9.40
N LYS A 136 8.68 16.39 -9.45
CA LYS A 136 8.93 17.63 -10.20
C LYS A 136 10.17 18.36 -9.67
N ALA A 137 10.32 18.44 -8.35
CA ALA A 137 11.49 19.07 -7.74
C ALA A 137 12.78 18.30 -8.08
N TYR A 138 12.74 16.97 -8.05
CA TYR A 138 13.88 16.12 -8.40
C TYR A 138 14.26 16.23 -9.89
N LEU A 139 13.27 16.17 -10.78
CA LEU A 139 13.49 16.13 -12.24
C LEU A 139 13.73 17.52 -12.85
N GLY A 140 13.50 18.61 -12.12
CA GLY A 140 13.58 19.98 -12.63
C GLY A 140 12.60 20.30 -13.77
N SER A 141 11.58 19.45 -13.98
CA SER A 141 10.66 19.52 -15.12
C SER A 141 9.24 19.10 -14.72
N ASN A 142 8.24 19.48 -15.52
CA ASN A 142 6.86 19.17 -15.20
C ASN A 142 6.56 17.67 -15.35
N VAL A 143 5.91 17.08 -14.35
CA VAL A 143 5.54 15.66 -14.35
C VAL A 143 4.05 15.52 -14.59
N LYS A 144 3.68 14.86 -15.69
CA LYS A 144 2.27 14.64 -16.06
C LYS A 144 1.89 13.17 -16.05
N ASN A 145 2.72 12.27 -16.56
CA ASN A 145 2.37 10.86 -16.70
C ASN A 145 2.71 10.07 -15.43
N ALA A 146 1.79 9.21 -14.98
CA ALA A 146 2.04 8.34 -13.84
C ALA A 146 1.41 6.95 -14.02
N VAL A 147 2.05 5.95 -13.41
CA VAL A 147 1.43 4.67 -13.06
C VAL A 147 1.22 4.68 -11.55
N VAL A 148 0.00 4.37 -11.10
CA VAL A 148 -0.35 4.37 -9.67
C VAL A 148 -0.72 2.96 -9.25
N THR A 149 -0.24 2.53 -8.10
CA THR A 149 -0.52 1.19 -7.57
C THR A 149 -1.76 1.14 -6.68
N VAL A 150 -2.38 -0.04 -6.62
CA VAL A 150 -3.51 -0.36 -5.73
C VAL A 150 -3.40 -1.79 -5.22
N PRO A 151 -4.04 -2.16 -4.09
CA PRO A 151 -4.14 -3.54 -3.64
C PRO A 151 -4.75 -4.44 -4.72
N ALA A 152 -4.37 -5.72 -4.75
CA ALA A 152 -4.86 -6.64 -5.77
C ALA A 152 -6.40 -6.78 -5.71
N TYR A 153 -6.95 -6.72 -4.50
CA TYR A 153 -8.38 -6.85 -4.20
C TYR A 153 -9.22 -5.61 -4.42
N PHE A 154 -8.64 -4.50 -4.86
CA PHE A 154 -9.43 -3.32 -5.18
C PHE A 154 -10.44 -3.63 -6.28
N THR A 155 -11.71 -3.34 -5.99
CA THR A 155 -12.81 -3.46 -6.94
C THR A 155 -12.66 -2.43 -8.08
N ASP A 156 -13.45 -2.58 -9.13
CA ASP A 156 -13.45 -1.61 -10.24
C ASP A 156 -13.81 -0.19 -9.77
N SER A 157 -14.71 -0.06 -8.78
CA SER A 157 -15.04 1.24 -8.17
C SER A 157 -13.85 1.86 -7.43
N GLN A 158 -13.08 1.06 -6.69
CA GLN A 158 -11.91 1.54 -5.95
C GLN A 158 -10.74 1.89 -6.89
N ARG A 159 -10.56 1.11 -7.95
CA ARG A 159 -9.57 1.38 -9.02
C ARG A 159 -9.92 2.67 -9.76
N GLN A 160 -11.18 2.86 -10.12
CA GLN A 160 -11.64 4.07 -10.77
C GLN A 160 -11.50 5.29 -9.85
N ALA A 161 -11.90 5.19 -8.59
CA ALA A 161 -11.75 6.26 -7.60
C ALA A 161 -10.27 6.67 -7.39
N THR A 162 -9.35 5.71 -7.41
CA THR A 162 -7.90 5.99 -7.34
C THR A 162 -7.40 6.69 -8.61
N LYS A 163 -7.88 6.28 -9.79
CA LYS A 163 -7.57 6.93 -11.06
C LYS A 163 -8.07 8.37 -11.10
N ASP A 164 -9.29 8.60 -10.61
CA ASP A 164 -9.90 9.92 -10.50
C ASP A 164 -9.10 10.83 -9.55
N ALA A 165 -8.66 10.30 -8.40
CA ALA A 165 -7.76 11.01 -7.49
C ALA A 165 -6.45 11.43 -8.19
N GLY A 166 -5.89 10.58 -9.05
CA GLY A 166 -4.73 10.92 -9.88
C GLY A 166 -5.02 12.05 -10.87
N ALA A 167 -6.17 12.02 -11.54
CA ALA A 167 -6.60 13.10 -12.44
C ALA A 167 -6.77 14.43 -11.70
N MET A 168 -7.38 14.42 -10.50
CA MET A 168 -7.53 15.59 -9.63
C MET A 168 -6.18 16.14 -9.15
N ALA A 169 -5.18 15.27 -8.97
CA ALA A 169 -3.80 15.66 -8.69
C ALA A 169 -3.08 16.26 -9.91
N GLY A 170 -3.73 16.34 -11.07
CA GLY A 170 -3.17 16.80 -12.34
C GLY A 170 -2.17 15.82 -12.94
N LEU A 171 -2.37 14.51 -12.71
CA LEU A 171 -1.63 13.43 -13.35
C LEU A 171 -2.50 12.79 -14.45
N ASN A 172 -1.87 12.48 -15.58
CA ASN A 172 -2.37 11.53 -16.54
C ASN A 172 -2.01 10.11 -16.07
N VAL A 173 -2.96 9.41 -15.47
CA VAL A 173 -2.78 8.05 -14.98
C VAL A 173 -2.79 7.08 -16.16
N LEU A 174 -1.61 6.70 -16.62
CA LEU A 174 -1.41 5.80 -17.76
C LEU A 174 -1.98 4.41 -17.49
N LYS A 175 -1.78 3.91 -16.26
CA LYS A 175 -2.26 2.59 -15.84
C LYS A 175 -2.40 2.56 -14.31
N ILE A 176 -3.42 1.86 -13.85
CA ILE A 176 -3.51 1.37 -12.47
C ILE A 176 -2.96 -0.06 -12.47
N ILE A 177 -1.97 -0.34 -11.62
CA ILE A 177 -1.37 -1.68 -11.49
C ILE A 177 -1.56 -2.21 -10.08
N SER A 178 -1.72 -3.52 -9.93
CA SER A 178 -1.75 -4.15 -8.61
C SER A 178 -0.36 -4.07 -7.93
N GLU A 179 -0.33 -3.73 -6.64
CA GLU A 179 0.87 -3.65 -5.81
C GLU A 179 1.75 -4.91 -5.88
N PRO A 180 1.21 -6.12 -5.67
CA PRO A 180 2.02 -7.33 -5.74
C PRO A 180 2.56 -7.60 -7.16
N THR A 181 1.87 -7.15 -8.21
CA THR A 181 2.38 -7.25 -9.58
C THR A 181 3.51 -6.27 -9.82
N ALA A 182 3.42 -5.04 -9.30
CA ALA A 182 4.51 -4.09 -9.33
C ALA A 182 5.74 -4.63 -8.56
N ALA A 183 5.54 -5.20 -7.38
CA ALA A 183 6.62 -5.84 -6.65
C ALA A 183 7.24 -7.03 -7.40
N ALA A 184 6.44 -7.83 -8.11
CA ALA A 184 6.93 -8.91 -8.96
C ALA A 184 7.79 -8.37 -10.12
N ILE A 185 7.41 -7.26 -10.75
CA ILE A 185 8.21 -6.57 -11.77
C ILE A 185 9.56 -6.15 -11.19
N ALA A 186 9.56 -5.52 -10.01
CA ALA A 186 10.80 -5.12 -9.33
C ALA A 186 11.71 -6.31 -9.01
N TYR A 187 11.12 -7.44 -8.61
CA TYR A 187 11.83 -8.69 -8.36
C TYR A 187 12.41 -9.33 -9.63
N GLY A 188 11.64 -9.34 -10.72
CA GLY A 188 11.97 -10.06 -11.96
C GLY A 188 12.89 -9.30 -12.90
N LEU A 189 12.94 -7.96 -12.83
CA LEU A 189 13.61 -7.10 -13.82
C LEU A 189 15.07 -7.48 -14.10
N HIS A 190 15.85 -7.80 -13.06
CA HIS A 190 17.29 -8.10 -13.21
C HIS A 190 17.58 -9.59 -13.40
N ARG A 191 16.55 -10.44 -13.48
CA ARG A 191 16.70 -11.89 -13.60
C ARG A 191 16.47 -12.33 -15.04
N LYS A 192 17.57 -12.60 -15.76
CA LYS A 192 17.53 -13.34 -17.03
C LYS A 192 17.24 -14.82 -16.73
N ALA A 193 16.01 -15.14 -16.36
CA ALA A 193 15.61 -16.52 -16.13
C ALA A 193 15.38 -17.22 -17.47
N SER A 194 16.15 -18.27 -17.74
CA SER A 194 15.97 -19.16 -18.89
C SER A 194 14.75 -20.07 -18.73
N SER A 195 14.32 -20.33 -17.49
CA SER A 195 13.15 -21.13 -17.13
C SER A 195 12.07 -20.29 -16.45
N GLU A 196 10.81 -20.73 -16.59
CA GLU A 196 9.70 -20.18 -15.80
C GLU A 196 9.92 -20.44 -14.30
N LYS A 197 9.53 -19.48 -13.46
CA LYS A 197 9.53 -19.58 -12.00
C LYS A 197 8.17 -19.20 -11.43
N ASN A 198 7.71 -19.97 -10.45
CA ASN A 198 6.55 -19.62 -9.64
C ASN A 198 7.01 -18.81 -8.43
N VAL A 199 6.46 -17.62 -8.28
CA VAL A 199 6.85 -16.66 -7.24
C VAL A 199 5.62 -16.28 -6.45
N LEU A 200 5.71 -16.38 -5.13
CA LEU A 200 4.69 -15.86 -4.24
C LEU A 200 5.15 -14.52 -3.68
N ILE A 201 4.37 -13.48 -3.91
CA ILE A 201 4.55 -12.16 -3.31
C ILE A 201 3.70 -12.11 -2.05
N PHE A 202 4.33 -11.86 -0.91
CA PHE A 202 3.70 -11.62 0.38
C PHE A 202 3.87 -10.14 0.73
N ASP A 203 2.82 -9.34 0.56
CA ASP A 203 2.84 -7.90 0.79
C ASP A 203 2.03 -7.55 2.03
N LEU A 204 2.71 -7.27 3.14
CA LEU A 204 2.08 -6.89 4.41
C LEU A 204 2.44 -5.44 4.74
N GLY A 205 1.53 -4.53 4.38
CA GLY A 205 1.70 -3.09 4.47
C GLY A 205 1.24 -2.48 5.80
N GLY A 206 0.88 -1.20 5.73
CA GLY A 206 0.39 -0.42 6.87
C GLY A 206 -1.05 -0.74 7.26
N GLY A 207 -1.92 -1.00 6.27
CA GLY A 207 -3.33 -1.33 6.52
C GLY A 207 -3.94 -2.34 5.55
N THR A 208 -3.14 -2.87 4.62
CA THR A 208 -3.55 -3.88 3.65
C THR A 208 -2.57 -5.05 3.66
N PHE A 209 -3.11 -6.24 3.39
CA PHE A 209 -2.34 -7.45 3.21
C PHE A 209 -2.74 -8.11 1.89
N ASP A 210 -1.79 -8.27 0.98
CA ASP A 210 -1.98 -8.90 -0.32
C ASP A 210 -1.01 -10.07 -0.50
N VAL A 211 -1.51 -11.16 -1.07
CA VAL A 211 -0.74 -12.32 -1.48
C VAL A 211 -1.04 -12.59 -2.94
N SER A 212 0.00 -12.64 -3.77
CA SER A 212 -0.15 -13.02 -5.18
C SER A 212 0.79 -14.14 -5.54
N LEU A 213 0.26 -15.15 -6.22
CA LEU A 213 1.03 -16.19 -6.87
C LEU A 213 1.18 -15.85 -8.35
N LEU A 214 2.41 -15.77 -8.83
CA LEU A 214 2.74 -15.46 -10.22
C LEU A 214 3.62 -16.55 -10.83
N THR A 215 3.52 -16.74 -12.13
CA THR A 215 4.57 -17.39 -12.93
C THR A 215 5.30 -16.32 -13.74
N ILE A 216 6.62 -16.27 -13.59
CA ILE A 216 7.50 -15.29 -14.23
C ILE A 216 8.44 -16.04 -15.18
N GLY A 217 8.49 -15.63 -16.44
CA GLY A 217 9.40 -16.22 -17.43
C GLY A 217 9.46 -15.40 -18.72
N LYS A 218 10.65 -15.25 -19.30
CA LYS A 218 10.88 -14.52 -20.57
C LYS A 218 10.23 -13.12 -20.60
N GLY A 219 10.33 -12.35 -19.51
CA GLY A 219 9.72 -11.02 -19.40
C GLY A 219 8.21 -10.99 -19.18
N ILE A 220 7.55 -12.16 -19.16
CA ILE A 220 6.11 -12.28 -18.93
C ILE A 220 5.85 -12.53 -17.43
N PHE A 221 4.98 -11.70 -16.86
CA PHE A 221 4.50 -11.81 -15.48
C PHE A 221 3.03 -12.23 -15.52
N LYS A 222 2.76 -13.51 -15.24
CA LYS A 222 1.39 -14.05 -15.26
C LYS A 222 0.89 -14.29 -13.84
N VAL A 223 -0.11 -13.53 -13.42
CA VAL A 223 -0.77 -13.76 -12.13
C VAL A 223 -1.62 -15.03 -12.22
N LYS A 224 -1.45 -15.95 -11.27
CA LYS A 224 -2.19 -17.21 -11.18
C LYS A 224 -3.35 -17.12 -10.22
N ALA A 225 -3.13 -16.48 -9.08
CA ALA A 225 -4.14 -16.24 -8.06
C ALA A 225 -3.70 -15.10 -7.16
N THR A 226 -4.69 -14.50 -6.52
CA THR A 226 -4.51 -13.52 -5.45
C THR A 226 -5.31 -13.99 -4.22
N ALA A 227 -4.89 -13.54 -3.05
CA ALA A 227 -5.54 -13.66 -1.74
C ALA A 227 -5.17 -12.44 -0.88
N GLY A 228 -5.96 -12.07 0.11
CA GLY A 228 -5.60 -10.92 0.93
C GLY A 228 -6.72 -10.43 1.83
N ASP A 229 -6.44 -9.34 2.52
CA ASP A 229 -7.34 -8.62 3.43
C ASP A 229 -7.05 -7.11 3.35
N THR A 230 -8.05 -6.33 2.96
CA THR A 230 -7.92 -4.88 2.81
C THR A 230 -7.95 -4.11 4.14
N HIS A 231 -8.11 -4.79 5.27
CA HIS A 231 -8.12 -4.21 6.63
C HIS A 231 -7.26 -5.07 7.58
N LEU A 232 -6.06 -5.42 7.12
CA LEU A 232 -5.08 -6.14 7.91
C LEU A 232 -3.69 -5.57 7.62
N GLY A 233 -3.08 -4.91 8.58
CA GLY A 233 -1.72 -4.39 8.44
C GLY A 233 -1.09 -3.92 9.74
N GLY A 234 -0.03 -3.15 9.58
CA GLY A 234 0.75 -2.58 10.68
C GLY A 234 -0.05 -1.80 11.71
N GLU A 235 -1.07 -1.06 11.29
CA GLU A 235 -1.97 -0.27 12.15
C GLU A 235 -2.79 -1.16 13.08
N ASP A 236 -3.27 -2.30 12.60
CA ASP A 236 -4.04 -3.24 13.40
C ASP A 236 -3.17 -3.80 14.53
N PHE A 237 -1.89 -4.05 14.26
CA PHE A 237 -0.92 -4.45 15.28
C PHE A 237 -0.63 -3.35 16.29
N ASP A 238 -0.54 -2.10 15.83
CA ASP A 238 -0.39 -0.93 16.70
C ASP A 238 -1.60 -0.80 17.62
N ASN A 239 -2.81 -0.96 17.08
CA ASN A 239 -4.07 -0.86 17.82
C ASN A 239 -4.20 -1.92 18.92
N ARG A 240 -3.73 -3.16 18.70
CA ARG A 240 -3.68 -4.19 19.77
C ARG A 240 -2.81 -3.74 20.94
N MET A 241 -1.67 -3.12 20.64
CA MET A 241 -0.74 -2.62 21.64
C MET A 241 -1.28 -1.36 22.34
N VAL A 242 -1.91 -0.45 21.61
CA VAL A 242 -2.60 0.72 22.18
C VAL A 242 -3.68 0.28 23.16
N ASN A 243 -4.54 -0.65 22.76
CA ASN A 243 -5.61 -1.17 23.62
C ASN A 243 -5.05 -1.83 24.88
N HIS A 244 -3.97 -2.60 24.75
CA HIS A 244 -3.26 -3.18 25.90
C HIS A 244 -2.82 -2.10 26.89
N PHE A 245 -2.21 -1.02 26.40
CA PHE A 245 -1.72 0.06 27.25
C PHE A 245 -2.79 1.02 27.78
N ILE A 246 -3.91 1.20 27.08
CA ILE A 246 -5.09 1.88 27.63
C ILE A 246 -5.59 1.12 28.86
N GLN A 247 -5.73 -0.21 28.76
CA GLN A 247 -6.16 -1.03 29.90
C GLN A 247 -5.13 -1.01 31.03
N GLU A 248 -3.84 -1.03 30.70
CA GLU A 248 -2.77 -0.94 31.70
C GLU A 248 -2.78 0.41 32.44
N PHE A 249 -2.92 1.51 31.70
CA PHE A 249 -3.02 2.86 32.27
C PHE A 249 -4.25 2.97 33.18
N LYS A 250 -5.41 2.46 32.74
CA LYS A 250 -6.63 2.39 33.54
C LYS A 250 -6.43 1.60 34.82
N ARG A 251 -5.75 0.45 34.75
CA ARG A 251 -5.48 -0.40 35.93
C ARG A 251 -4.52 0.28 36.92
N LYS A 252 -3.40 0.85 36.43
CA LYS A 252 -2.30 1.43 37.24
C LYS A 252 -2.63 2.83 37.78
N LYS A 253 -3.28 3.67 36.97
CA LYS A 253 -3.54 5.09 37.26
C LYS A 253 -5.00 5.41 37.57
N LYS A 254 -5.91 4.42 37.45
CA LYS A 254 -7.37 4.56 37.71
C LYS A 254 -8.05 5.64 36.85
N LYS A 255 -7.51 5.89 35.66
CA LYS A 255 -7.98 6.90 34.70
C LYS A 255 -8.08 6.29 33.31
N ASP A 256 -9.10 6.68 32.55
CA ASP A 256 -9.34 6.14 31.20
C ASP A 256 -9.00 7.19 30.14
N ILE A 257 -8.01 6.91 29.29
CA ILE A 257 -7.55 7.85 28.27
C ILE A 257 -8.35 7.75 26.96
N SER A 258 -9.23 6.76 26.81
CA SER A 258 -9.96 6.48 25.56
C SER A 258 -10.80 7.68 25.07
N GLY A 259 -11.28 8.52 25.99
CA GLY A 259 -12.02 9.75 25.67
C GLY A 259 -11.14 10.93 25.22
N SER A 260 -9.81 10.79 25.20
CA SER A 260 -8.88 11.86 24.80
C SER A 260 -8.18 11.51 23.49
N PRO A 261 -8.63 12.06 22.34
CA PRO A 261 -7.99 11.83 21.05
C PRO A 261 -6.50 12.16 21.05
N ARG A 262 -6.11 13.22 21.78
CA ARG A 262 -4.70 13.62 21.92
C ARG A 262 -3.89 12.57 22.68
N ALA A 263 -4.40 12.05 23.80
CA ALA A 263 -3.67 11.05 24.59
C ALA A 263 -3.55 9.72 23.83
N VAL A 264 -4.65 9.25 23.25
CA VAL A 264 -4.66 8.03 22.42
C VAL A 264 -3.67 8.18 21.27
N GLN A 265 -3.67 9.29 20.55
CA GLN A 265 -2.77 9.49 19.42
C GLN A 265 -1.28 9.54 19.81
N ARG A 266 -0.95 10.12 20.97
CA ARG A 266 0.43 10.10 21.50
C ARG A 266 0.85 8.66 21.83
N LEU A 267 -0.04 7.89 22.44
CA LEU A 267 0.18 6.48 22.72
C LEU A 267 0.33 5.65 21.43
N THR A 268 -0.50 5.87 20.42
CA THR A 268 -0.40 5.21 19.10
C THR A 268 0.95 5.46 18.44
N THR A 269 1.42 6.71 18.43
CA THR A 269 2.75 7.05 17.88
C THR A 269 3.87 6.32 18.64
N ALA A 270 3.77 6.22 19.96
CA ALA A 270 4.75 5.50 20.76
C ALA A 270 4.68 3.97 20.54
N CYS A 271 3.48 3.42 20.35
CA CYS A 271 3.26 2.01 20.01
C CYS A 271 3.84 1.65 18.64
N GLU A 272 3.61 2.47 17.60
CA GLU A 272 4.21 2.24 16.28
C GLU A 272 5.74 2.24 16.34
N ARG A 273 6.33 3.18 17.09
CA ARG A 273 7.78 3.22 17.32
C ARG A 273 8.24 1.96 18.06
N ALA A 274 7.52 1.54 19.10
CA ALA A 274 7.85 0.33 19.85
C ALA A 274 7.79 -0.92 18.97
N LYS A 275 6.75 -1.08 18.12
CA LYS A 275 6.64 -2.17 17.15
C LYS A 275 7.86 -2.25 16.23
N ARG A 276 8.30 -1.10 15.71
CA ARG A 276 9.49 -1.04 14.84
C ARG A 276 10.75 -1.45 15.59
N THR A 277 10.93 -0.97 16.82
CA THR A 277 12.06 -1.39 17.69
C THR A 277 12.02 -2.89 17.98
N LEU A 278 10.86 -3.45 18.32
CA LEU A 278 10.68 -4.89 18.60
C LEU A 278 10.95 -5.79 17.40
N SER A 279 10.99 -5.25 16.18
CA SER A 279 11.37 -6.00 14.98
C SER A 279 12.87 -6.32 14.95
N SER A 280 13.70 -5.61 15.73
CA SER A 280 15.14 -5.88 15.86
C SER A 280 15.58 -6.20 17.29
N THR A 281 14.87 -5.74 18.32
CA THR A 281 15.18 -5.99 19.74
C THR A 281 14.14 -6.87 20.42
N SER A 282 14.51 -7.51 21.54
CA SER A 282 13.61 -8.38 22.31
C SER A 282 12.65 -7.63 23.24
N GLN A 283 12.96 -6.37 23.57
CA GLN A 283 12.14 -5.50 24.40
C GLN A 283 12.42 -4.03 24.13
N THR A 284 11.50 -3.16 24.56
CA THR A 284 11.65 -1.70 24.57
C THR A 284 10.74 -1.09 25.64
N THR A 285 10.99 0.16 26.00
CA THR A 285 10.12 0.93 26.90
C THR A 285 9.31 1.95 26.09
N ILE A 286 8.03 2.10 26.44
CA ILE A 286 7.18 3.22 26.01
C ILE A 286 7.20 4.24 27.13
N GLU A 287 7.67 5.45 26.81
CA GLU A 287 7.75 6.57 27.75
C GLU A 287 7.09 7.79 27.15
N ILE A 288 6.11 8.35 27.86
CA ILE A 288 5.32 9.50 27.42
C ILE A 288 5.04 10.42 28.61
N ASP A 289 5.67 11.58 28.62
CA ASP A 289 5.46 12.61 29.64
C ASP A 289 4.05 13.19 29.55
N SER A 290 3.39 13.39 30.69
CA SER A 290 2.07 14.01 30.80
C SER A 290 1.08 13.44 29.77
N LEU A 291 0.97 12.10 29.69
CA LEU A 291 0.12 11.42 28.72
C LEU A 291 -1.34 11.86 28.89
N TYR A 292 -1.82 11.91 30.13
CA TYR A 292 -3.19 12.29 30.46
C TYR A 292 -3.28 12.95 31.84
N GLU A 293 -3.95 14.10 31.95
CA GLU A 293 -4.13 14.86 33.20
C GLU A 293 -2.83 15.10 34.00
N GLY A 294 -1.71 15.36 33.31
CA GLY A 294 -0.41 15.57 33.97
C GLY A 294 0.33 14.29 34.36
N ILE A 295 -0.27 13.11 34.15
CA ILE A 295 0.30 11.83 34.56
C ILE A 295 1.21 11.28 33.46
N ASP A 296 2.47 11.01 33.83
CA ASP A 296 3.44 10.33 32.97
C ASP A 296 3.08 8.85 32.81
N PHE A 297 3.40 8.31 31.63
CA PHE A 297 3.27 6.90 31.33
C PHE A 297 4.63 6.29 30.98
N SER A 298 5.01 5.24 31.70
CA SER A 298 6.17 4.41 31.40
C SER A 298 5.78 2.93 31.56
N SER A 299 5.99 2.13 30.51
CA SER A 299 5.78 0.68 30.54
C SER A 299 6.73 -0.03 29.58
N VAL A 300 7.18 -1.22 29.98
CA VAL A 300 8.06 -2.08 29.17
C VAL A 300 7.20 -3.05 28.36
N ILE A 301 7.54 -3.22 27.08
CA ILE A 301 6.96 -4.23 26.20
C ILE A 301 8.03 -5.16 25.67
N THR A 302 7.75 -6.46 25.72
CA THR A 302 8.62 -7.49 25.13
C THR A 302 8.07 -7.91 23.78
N ARG A 303 8.95 -8.42 22.90
CA ARG A 303 8.56 -8.99 21.61
C ARG A 303 7.58 -10.14 21.80
N ALA A 304 7.81 -11.01 22.78
CA ALA A 304 6.91 -12.13 23.10
C ALA A 304 5.50 -11.64 23.43
N ARG A 305 5.36 -10.57 24.22
CA ARG A 305 4.04 -10.00 24.54
C ARG A 305 3.39 -9.36 23.32
N PHE A 306 4.14 -8.63 22.50
CA PHE A 306 3.62 -8.08 21.24
C PHE A 306 3.14 -9.20 20.29
N GLU A 307 3.89 -10.30 20.19
CA GLU A 307 3.50 -11.45 19.38
C GLU A 307 2.26 -12.15 19.90
N GLU A 308 2.12 -12.30 21.22
CA GLU A 308 0.93 -12.85 21.87
C GLU A 308 -0.33 -12.02 21.54
N LEU A 309 -0.25 -10.69 21.64
CA LEU A 309 -1.35 -9.77 21.36
C LEU A 309 -1.84 -9.81 19.90
N ASN A 310 -1.03 -10.32 18.98
CA ASN A 310 -1.25 -10.26 17.53
C ASN A 310 -1.25 -11.64 16.86
N MET A 311 -1.12 -12.73 17.62
CA MET A 311 -0.93 -14.07 17.05
C MET A 311 -2.09 -14.51 16.15
N ASP A 312 -3.33 -14.14 16.48
CA ASP A 312 -4.51 -14.40 15.67
C ASP A 312 -4.42 -13.71 14.29
N LEU A 313 -3.97 -12.45 14.26
CA LEU A 313 -3.78 -11.69 13.02
C LEU A 313 -2.62 -12.24 12.20
N PHE A 314 -1.49 -12.60 12.83
CA PHE A 314 -0.37 -13.22 12.12
C PHE A 314 -0.75 -14.56 11.49
N ARG A 315 -1.53 -15.39 12.20
CA ARG A 315 -2.08 -16.63 11.65
C ARG A 315 -3.09 -16.36 10.53
N LYS A 316 -3.86 -15.27 10.61
CA LYS A 316 -4.76 -14.84 9.53
C LYS A 316 -3.96 -14.58 8.24
N CYS A 317 -2.77 -13.97 8.33
CA CYS A 317 -1.90 -13.80 7.16
C CYS A 317 -1.58 -15.14 6.47
N ILE A 318 -1.19 -16.17 7.25
CA ILE A 318 -0.87 -17.49 6.71
C ILE A 318 -2.09 -18.17 6.08
N LYS A 319 -3.29 -17.97 6.63
CA LYS A 319 -4.53 -18.49 6.02
C LYS A 319 -4.76 -17.94 4.62
N HIS A 320 -4.48 -16.66 4.36
CA HIS A 320 -4.61 -16.11 3.02
C HIS A 320 -3.49 -16.61 2.08
N VAL A 321 -2.29 -16.89 2.58
CA VAL A 321 -1.24 -17.56 1.78
C VAL A 321 -1.73 -18.92 1.29
N ASP A 322 -2.28 -19.73 2.19
CA ASP A 322 -2.85 -21.03 1.84
C ASP A 322 -4.04 -20.91 0.87
N MET A 323 -4.92 -19.93 1.08
CA MET A 323 -6.02 -19.64 0.14
C MET A 323 -5.50 -19.26 -1.26
N CYS A 324 -4.44 -18.45 -1.35
CA CYS A 324 -3.82 -18.06 -2.62
C CYS A 324 -3.32 -19.30 -3.39
N LEU A 325 -2.62 -20.19 -2.71
CA LEU A 325 -2.10 -21.44 -3.29
C LEU A 325 -3.22 -22.36 -3.76
N ARG A 326 -4.28 -22.51 -2.96
CA ARG A 326 -5.46 -23.30 -3.33
C ARG A 326 -6.17 -22.72 -4.55
N ASN A 327 -6.40 -21.41 -4.60
CA ASN A 327 -6.99 -20.72 -5.76
C ASN A 327 -6.11 -20.86 -7.01
N GLY A 328 -4.79 -20.78 -6.84
CA GLY A 328 -3.81 -20.98 -7.90
C GLY A 328 -3.57 -22.44 -8.28
N LYS A 329 -4.24 -23.39 -7.61
CA LYS A 329 -4.06 -24.85 -7.76
C LYS A 329 -2.59 -25.26 -7.72
N MET A 330 -1.83 -24.66 -6.80
CA MET A 330 -0.39 -24.86 -6.70
C MET A 330 -0.03 -25.42 -5.33
N ASP A 331 0.69 -26.54 -5.32
CA ASP A 331 1.31 -27.05 -4.10
C ASP A 331 2.45 -26.13 -3.65
N LYS A 332 2.60 -25.93 -2.34
CA LYS A 332 3.64 -25.07 -1.76
C LYS A 332 5.06 -25.47 -2.16
N SER A 333 5.32 -26.74 -2.45
CA SER A 333 6.63 -27.22 -2.92
C SER A 333 7.00 -26.71 -4.31
N ARG A 334 6.01 -26.32 -5.13
CA ARG A 334 6.19 -25.80 -6.50
C ARG A 334 6.37 -24.30 -6.59
N VAL A 335 6.20 -23.58 -5.48
CA VAL A 335 6.56 -22.16 -5.39
C VAL A 335 8.07 -22.10 -5.31
N ASP A 336 8.76 -21.47 -6.26
CA ASP A 336 10.23 -21.40 -6.28
C ASP A 336 10.74 -20.41 -5.25
N ASP A 337 10.20 -19.18 -5.30
CA ASP A 337 10.65 -18.04 -4.52
C ASP A 337 9.47 -17.41 -3.74
N VAL A 338 9.72 -16.99 -2.49
CA VAL A 338 8.75 -16.27 -1.64
C VAL A 338 9.32 -14.88 -1.35
N VAL A 339 8.75 -13.85 -1.95
CA VAL A 339 9.21 -12.46 -1.85
C VAL A 339 8.38 -11.73 -0.82
N ILE A 340 9.04 -11.07 0.13
CA ILE A 340 8.36 -10.27 1.15
C ILE A 340 8.41 -8.77 0.80
N VAL A 341 7.26 -8.12 0.92
CA VAL A 341 7.03 -6.71 0.58
C VAL A 341 6.22 -6.08 1.72
N GLY A 342 6.32 -4.76 1.87
CA GLY A 342 5.62 -4.01 2.89
C GLY A 342 6.35 -3.98 4.23
N GLY A 343 6.29 -2.83 4.90
CA GLY A 343 7.06 -2.58 6.13
C GLY A 343 6.72 -3.53 7.28
N SER A 344 5.48 -4.03 7.35
CA SER A 344 5.04 -4.94 8.42
C SER A 344 5.54 -6.38 8.20
N ALA A 345 5.99 -6.73 6.99
CA ALA A 345 6.66 -8.01 6.75
C ALA A 345 8.04 -8.11 7.45
N ARG A 346 8.55 -7.01 8.04
CA ARG A 346 9.77 -7.01 8.88
C ARG A 346 9.56 -7.66 10.25
N ILE A 347 8.32 -7.91 10.67
CA ILE A 347 8.01 -8.52 11.98
C ILE A 347 8.56 -9.96 12.01
N PRO A 348 9.46 -10.31 12.95
CA PRO A 348 10.11 -11.62 12.99
C PRO A 348 9.14 -12.80 13.04
N LYS A 349 8.07 -12.69 13.84
CA LYS A 349 7.06 -13.75 13.96
C LYS A 349 6.32 -14.03 12.66
N VAL A 350 6.02 -12.99 11.87
CA VAL A 350 5.36 -13.15 10.56
C VAL A 350 6.28 -13.90 9.60
N GLN A 351 7.55 -13.53 9.54
CA GLN A 351 8.54 -14.23 8.71
C GLN A 351 8.73 -15.68 9.16
N GLN A 352 8.82 -15.93 10.48
CA GLN A 352 8.92 -17.28 11.03
C GLN A 352 7.74 -18.15 10.60
N LEU A 353 6.51 -17.67 10.78
CA LEU A 353 5.30 -18.42 10.41
C LEU A 353 5.25 -18.69 8.90
N LEU A 354 5.69 -17.73 8.08
CA LEU A 354 5.76 -17.90 6.63
C LEU A 354 6.82 -18.93 6.23
N GLN A 355 8.00 -18.92 6.86
CA GLN A 355 9.04 -19.94 6.64
C GLN A 355 8.56 -21.33 7.05
N GLU A 356 7.94 -21.45 8.22
CA GLU A 356 7.35 -22.70 8.72
C GLU A 356 6.29 -23.23 7.73
N PHE A 357 5.43 -22.36 7.20
CA PHE A 357 4.42 -22.73 6.20
C PHE A 357 5.05 -23.33 4.94
N PHE A 358 6.19 -22.77 4.49
CA PHE A 358 6.97 -23.26 3.35
C PHE A 358 8.12 -24.23 3.74
N ASN A 359 7.97 -24.96 4.85
CA ASN A 359 8.89 -26.02 5.29
C ASN A 359 10.35 -25.55 5.43
N GLY A 360 10.56 -24.36 5.99
CA GLY A 360 11.90 -23.78 6.21
C GLY A 360 12.50 -23.08 4.99
N LYS A 361 11.75 -22.90 3.89
CA LYS A 361 12.21 -22.17 2.71
C LYS A 361 12.68 -20.76 3.08
N ARG A 362 13.86 -20.37 2.56
CA ARG A 362 14.41 -19.03 2.73
C ARG A 362 13.54 -17.99 2.00
N LEU A 363 13.16 -16.92 2.72
CA LEU A 363 12.44 -15.79 2.16
C LEU A 363 13.38 -14.87 1.37
N CYS A 364 12.93 -14.38 0.21
CA CYS A 364 13.68 -13.46 -0.63
C CYS A 364 13.60 -12.04 -0.07
N GLN A 365 14.76 -11.47 0.26
CA GLN A 365 14.93 -10.11 0.82
C GLN A 365 15.86 -9.25 -0.04
N ASN A 366 16.01 -9.60 -1.33
CA ASN A 366 16.90 -8.94 -2.28
C ASN A 366 16.34 -7.63 -2.86
N ILE A 367 15.12 -7.25 -2.49
CA ILE A 367 14.48 -5.99 -2.84
C ILE A 367 14.10 -5.26 -1.55
N ASN A 368 14.15 -3.93 -1.56
CA ASN A 368 13.71 -3.16 -0.42
C ASN A 368 12.17 -3.25 -0.30
N PRO A 369 11.62 -3.79 0.81
CA PRO A 369 10.19 -4.02 0.93
C PRO A 369 9.35 -2.74 0.91
N ASP A 370 9.94 -1.59 1.24
CA ASP A 370 9.24 -0.29 1.28
C ASP A 370 9.31 0.46 -0.07
N GLU A 371 10.13 -0.01 -1.01
CA GLU A 371 10.37 0.66 -2.30
C GLU A 371 9.96 -0.20 -3.50
N ALA A 372 9.85 -1.53 -3.33
CA ALA A 372 9.62 -2.50 -4.40
C ALA A 372 8.39 -2.19 -5.27
N VAL A 373 7.30 -1.75 -4.64
CA VAL A 373 6.04 -1.43 -5.34
C VAL A 373 6.22 -0.20 -6.23
N ALA A 374 6.73 0.91 -5.69
CA ALA A 374 7.01 2.12 -6.47
C ALA A 374 8.06 1.85 -7.56
N TYR A 375 9.03 0.97 -7.27
CA TYR A 375 10.05 0.55 -8.22
C TYR A 375 9.42 -0.11 -9.45
N GLY A 376 8.58 -1.13 -9.26
CA GLY A 376 7.89 -1.80 -10.36
C GLY A 376 6.93 -0.90 -11.12
N ALA A 377 6.23 0.00 -10.42
CA ALA A 377 5.38 1.00 -11.05
C ALA A 377 6.20 1.95 -11.94
N ALA A 378 7.41 2.33 -11.52
CA ALA A 378 8.29 3.21 -12.31
C ALA A 378 8.82 2.51 -13.57
N VAL A 379 9.15 1.21 -13.47
CA VAL A 379 9.45 0.37 -14.65
C VAL A 379 8.28 0.37 -15.63
N GLN A 380 7.07 0.10 -15.14
CA GLN A 380 5.87 0.09 -15.98
C GLN A 380 5.59 1.46 -16.62
N ALA A 381 5.80 2.56 -15.88
CA ALA A 381 5.67 3.91 -16.40
C ALA A 381 6.68 4.18 -17.52
N ALA A 382 7.90 3.66 -17.42
CA ALA A 382 8.93 3.80 -18.45
C ALA A 382 8.53 3.09 -19.76
N VAL A 383 8.05 1.84 -19.65
CA VAL A 383 7.55 1.05 -20.79
C VAL A 383 6.41 1.78 -21.50
N LEU A 384 5.41 2.24 -20.74
CA LEU A 384 4.25 2.94 -21.29
C LEU A 384 4.59 4.34 -21.85
N SER A 385 5.69 4.94 -21.41
CA SER A 385 6.18 6.22 -21.93
C SER A 385 7.09 6.06 -23.17
N GLY A 386 7.22 4.83 -23.70
CA GLY A 386 7.98 4.54 -24.91
C GLY A 386 9.49 4.46 -24.71
N ASN A 387 9.96 4.20 -23.48
CA ASN A 387 11.39 3.98 -23.24
C ASN A 387 11.81 2.60 -23.75
N ARG A 388 12.61 2.59 -24.82
CA ARG A 388 13.10 1.42 -25.55
C ARG A 388 14.50 0.98 -25.08
N SER A 389 14.69 0.83 -23.78
CA SER A 389 15.92 0.20 -23.28
C SER A 389 15.77 -1.32 -23.33
N ASP A 390 16.82 -2.03 -23.78
CA ASP A 390 16.91 -3.50 -23.78
C ASP A 390 16.53 -4.15 -22.45
N LYS A 391 16.57 -3.40 -21.33
CA LYS A 391 16.19 -3.89 -19.99
C LYS A 391 14.68 -3.87 -19.71
N VAL A 392 13.90 -3.17 -20.52
CA VAL A 392 12.47 -2.89 -20.24
C VAL A 392 11.56 -3.25 -21.41
N GLU A 393 12.08 -3.36 -22.64
CA GLU A 393 11.29 -3.63 -23.85
C GLU A 393 10.45 -4.91 -23.80
N ASP A 394 10.92 -5.95 -23.09
CA ASP A 394 10.24 -7.25 -23.06
C ASP A 394 9.29 -7.46 -21.87
N THR A 395 9.03 -6.43 -21.05
CA THR A 395 8.17 -6.57 -19.86
C THR A 395 6.69 -6.59 -20.24
N VAL A 396 6.06 -7.76 -20.13
CA VAL A 396 4.61 -7.95 -20.37
C VAL A 396 3.92 -8.45 -19.10
N VAL A 397 2.85 -7.77 -18.70
CA VAL A 397 2.08 -8.11 -17.50
C VAL A 397 0.71 -8.66 -17.89
N LEU A 398 0.42 -9.89 -17.49
CA LEU A 398 -0.86 -10.56 -17.63
C LEU A 398 -1.51 -10.70 -16.24
N ASP A 399 -2.32 -9.71 -15.88
CA ASP A 399 -3.04 -9.68 -14.59
C ASP A 399 -4.37 -10.44 -14.69
N VAL A 400 -4.85 -11.01 -13.58
CA VAL A 400 -6.19 -11.61 -13.48
C VAL A 400 -7.13 -10.61 -12.83
N ASN A 401 -8.27 -10.33 -13.46
CA ASN A 401 -9.32 -9.56 -12.79
C ASN A 401 -9.88 -10.40 -11.64
N SER A 402 -9.72 -9.92 -10.41
CA SER A 402 -10.23 -10.53 -9.17
C SER A 402 -11.75 -10.72 -9.14
N ASN A 403 -12.47 -10.13 -10.11
CA ASN A 403 -13.93 -10.19 -10.24
C ASN A 403 -14.44 -11.37 -11.10
N TYR A 404 -13.57 -12.20 -11.69
CA TYR A 404 -14.00 -13.34 -12.50
C TYR A 404 -13.70 -14.68 -11.82
N ASN A 405 -14.53 -15.02 -10.82
CA ASN A 405 -14.83 -16.41 -10.49
C ASN A 405 -16.25 -16.72 -11.00
N SER A 406 -16.43 -16.64 -12.31
CA SER A 406 -17.56 -17.28 -12.99
C SER A 406 -17.07 -17.81 -14.33
N SER A 407 -17.24 -19.11 -14.48
CA SER A 407 -16.94 -19.94 -15.65
C SER A 407 -17.39 -19.29 -16.96
N LEU A 408 -16.43 -18.85 -17.76
CA LEU A 408 -16.60 -18.74 -19.21
C LEU A 408 -15.34 -19.27 -19.88
N GLU A 409 -15.51 -20.38 -20.59
CA GLU A 409 -14.54 -20.93 -21.51
C GLU A 409 -14.07 -19.86 -22.49
N LEU A 410 -12.75 -19.72 -22.60
CA LEU A 410 -12.10 -18.99 -23.68
C LEU A 410 -12.45 -19.67 -25.02
N LYS A 411 -13.49 -19.22 -25.71
CA LYS A 411 -13.63 -19.44 -27.15
C LYS A 411 -12.62 -18.53 -27.85
N THR A 412 -11.53 -19.13 -28.31
CA THR A 412 -10.59 -18.55 -29.26
C THR A 412 -11.30 -18.18 -30.55
N THR A 413 -11.48 -16.89 -30.82
CA THR A 413 -11.80 -16.39 -32.17
C THR A 413 -10.50 -16.22 -32.94
N THR A 414 -10.12 -17.27 -33.67
CA THR A 414 -9.18 -17.20 -34.79
C THR A 414 -9.97 -17.48 -36.06
N SER A 415 -10.21 -16.46 -36.88
CA SER A 415 -10.36 -16.64 -38.32
C SER A 415 -10.01 -15.33 -39.03
N PHE A 416 -8.76 -15.24 -39.48
CA PHE A 416 -8.39 -14.38 -40.62
C PHE A 416 -8.30 -15.27 -41.86
N ALA A 417 -8.93 -14.79 -42.93
CA ALA A 417 -8.66 -15.02 -44.34
C ALA A 417 -8.84 -16.44 -44.94
N ALA A 418 -9.86 -16.56 -45.79
CA ALA A 418 -9.70 -17.13 -47.12
C ALA A 418 -10.54 -16.30 -48.10
N GLN A 419 -9.87 -15.70 -49.07
CA GLN A 419 -10.46 -15.06 -50.25
C GLN A 419 -10.92 -16.17 -51.21
N ASP A 420 -12.13 -16.07 -51.75
CA ASP A 420 -12.51 -16.78 -52.97
C ASP A 420 -13.06 -15.77 -53.99
N LEU A 421 -12.34 -15.67 -55.10
CA LEU A 421 -12.75 -15.02 -56.35
C LEU A 421 -13.68 -15.98 -57.11
N PRO A 422 -14.78 -15.51 -57.73
CA PRO A 422 -15.56 -16.35 -58.63
C PRO A 422 -14.97 -16.33 -60.05
N SER A 423 -14.61 -17.50 -60.55
CA SER A 423 -14.38 -17.76 -61.97
C SER A 423 -15.68 -18.20 -62.65
N ARG A 424 -16.09 -17.43 -63.67
CA ARG A 424 -16.89 -17.76 -64.86
C ARG A 424 -17.61 -19.12 -64.91
N ALA A 425 -18.93 -19.05 -65.07
CA ALA A 425 -19.66 -19.63 -66.22
C ALA A 425 -20.91 -18.77 -66.48
#